data_AF-A0A959K6J6-F1
#
_entry.id   AF-A0A959K6J6-F1
#
_cell.length_a   1.000
_cell.length_b   1.000
_cell.length_c   1.000
_cell.angle_alpha   90.00
_cell.angle_beta   90.00
_cell.angle_gamma   90.00
#
_symmetry.space_group_name_H-M   'P 1'
#
loop_
_entity.id
_entity.type
_entity.pdbx_description
1 polymer ?
#
loop_
_entity_poly.entity_id
_entity_poly.type
_entity_poly.pdbx_seq_one_letter_code
_entity_poly.pdbx_strand_id
1 'polypeptide(L)'
;MIKTHLALVATIYFLLSFSIVISQPDTMDWWNPAGHPVPVIEGQAWTGEAKSPYDRLPSRAEGQVRDAVWNLAGHNAGIMVRFRSNAEEIVVRYQVAGNLEMNHMPATGVSGVDMYAIDHDGTWSWCRGQRSFGDTITYHFRGLSPNGPFHKYGSEFRLYFPLYNKVTWLEIGVAKETYFEPLPVRLQKPIVVYGTSIVQGGCASRPGMAWTSIVDRSLDHPLINLAFSGNGRLEKEVIELIAEIDARIYILDCLPNLTSSELYPDPEIARRIMESVKYLKQKHPETPILLVEHAGYTDGPIMPGRQQAFERVNNVQRTTYSRLLQEGISGLHYLSHDELNLTIDDMVDGTHPNDLGMQHYADAYVEKLRKVLHEPVGNSVTSIPRTQYREPDNYDWEERHRDIILLNRQENPEIVFFANSIIHFWGGLPQTKKRVEEESWSDYFTPMGVRNFAYGWDRVENVLWRIYHGELEDIKPKKILVMIGTNNLHLNTDPEILEGLDLLIRGIKIRQPAAEIIFMGLLPRREYEERIFNLNEKIAILAGNLNVDYQYIGDIFLKENKKIDEHLFSDGLHPNATGYIKMREALLPILK
;
A
#
# COMPACT_ATOMS: atom_id res chain seq x y z
N MET A 1 -25.48 -9.23 -94.57
CA MET A 1 -25.61 -7.91 -93.91
C MET A 1 -24.92 -8.02 -92.56
N ILE A 2 -23.60 -7.84 -92.50
CA ILE A 2 -22.85 -6.59 -92.30
C ILE A 2 -22.91 -6.11 -90.82
N LYS A 3 -21.71 -6.13 -90.20
CA LYS A 3 -21.21 -5.37 -89.03
C LYS A 3 -21.74 -5.75 -87.64
N THR A 4 -20.98 -5.81 -86.54
CA THR A 4 -19.54 -5.87 -86.17
C THR A 4 -19.55 -5.92 -84.63
N HIS A 5 -18.72 -6.74 -83.98
CA HIS A 5 -17.87 -6.38 -82.81
C HIS A 5 -17.21 -7.68 -82.30
N LEU A 6 -15.96 -7.96 -82.70
CA LEU A 6 -14.67 -7.52 -82.15
C LEU A 6 -14.18 -8.40 -80.98
N ALA A 7 -13.13 -9.15 -81.30
CA ALA A 7 -12.01 -9.59 -80.46
C ALA A 7 -12.24 -10.71 -79.42
N LEU A 8 -12.03 -11.94 -79.90
CA LEU A 8 -11.34 -13.01 -79.17
C LEU A 8 -9.83 -12.88 -79.52
N VAL A 9 -8.92 -12.96 -78.54
CA VAL A 9 -7.63 -13.69 -78.56
C VAL A 9 -6.68 -13.17 -77.45
N ALA A 10 -6.28 -14.13 -76.60
CA ALA A 10 -5.05 -14.24 -75.82
C ALA A 10 -4.70 -13.15 -74.79
N THR A 11 -4.69 -13.53 -73.51
CA THR A 11 -3.49 -14.10 -72.85
C THR A 11 -3.77 -14.24 -71.36
N ILE A 12 -3.52 -15.43 -70.85
CA ILE A 12 -3.53 -15.79 -69.43
C ILE A 12 -2.48 -14.91 -68.71
N TYR A 13 -2.94 -13.92 -67.95
CA TYR A 13 -2.18 -13.35 -66.84
C TYR A 13 -2.95 -13.64 -65.56
N PHE A 14 -2.54 -14.74 -64.93
CA PHE A 14 -2.94 -15.13 -63.59
C PHE A 14 -2.33 -14.10 -62.62
N LEU A 15 -3.11 -13.08 -62.25
CA LEU A 15 -2.78 -12.19 -61.14
C LEU A 15 -2.95 -12.98 -59.83
N LEU A 16 -1.91 -13.72 -59.45
CA LEU A 16 -1.63 -14.06 -58.07
C LEU A 16 -1.31 -12.76 -57.34
N SER A 17 -2.35 -12.05 -56.90
CA SER A 17 -2.22 -11.11 -55.80
C SER A 17 -1.91 -11.92 -54.55
N PHE A 18 -0.62 -12.22 -54.34
CA PHE A 18 -0.11 -12.51 -53.01
C PHE A 18 -0.37 -11.27 -52.17
N SER A 19 -1.45 -11.29 -51.39
CA SER A 19 -1.56 -10.44 -50.21
C SER A 19 -0.46 -10.90 -49.25
N ILE A 20 0.73 -10.36 -49.42
CA ILE A 20 1.75 -10.37 -48.39
C ILE A 20 1.15 -9.54 -47.27
N VAL A 21 0.47 -10.20 -46.33
CA VAL A 21 0.22 -9.64 -45.01
C VAL A 21 1.60 -9.50 -44.39
N ILE A 22 2.22 -8.34 -44.60
CA ILE A 22 3.37 -7.91 -43.82
C ILE A 22 2.83 -7.75 -42.42
N SER A 23 2.96 -8.80 -41.59
CA SER A 23 2.82 -8.66 -40.15
C SER A 23 3.78 -7.55 -39.76
N GLN A 24 3.26 -6.40 -39.32
CA GLN A 24 4.12 -5.41 -38.69
C GLN A 24 4.86 -6.14 -37.56
N PRO A 25 6.18 -5.98 -37.44
CA PRO A 25 6.90 -6.57 -36.33
C PRO A 25 6.27 -6.05 -35.03
N ASP A 26 6.01 -6.94 -34.07
CA ASP A 26 5.48 -6.54 -32.78
C ASP A 26 6.45 -5.51 -32.17
N THR A 27 5.96 -4.29 -32.00
CA THR A 27 6.75 -3.15 -31.49
C THR A 27 6.72 -3.08 -29.97
N MET A 28 5.97 -3.98 -29.33
CA MET A 28 5.81 -4.04 -27.88
C MET A 28 6.61 -5.19 -27.28
N ASP A 29 7.12 -4.99 -26.07
CA ASP A 29 7.52 -6.05 -25.17
C ASP A 29 6.36 -6.36 -24.22
N TRP A 30 5.91 -7.61 -24.19
CA TRP A 30 4.77 -8.07 -23.40
C TRP A 30 5.25 -8.80 -22.15
N TRP A 31 4.69 -8.44 -21.00
CA TRP A 31 4.91 -9.09 -19.73
C TRP A 31 3.63 -9.74 -19.21
N ASN A 32 3.72 -11.02 -18.84
CA ASN A 32 2.66 -11.76 -18.16
C ASN A 32 2.99 -11.89 -16.66
N PRO A 33 2.22 -11.25 -15.76
CA PRO A 33 2.47 -11.33 -14.32
C PRO A 33 2.41 -12.75 -13.74
N ALA A 34 1.54 -13.61 -14.27
CA ALA A 34 1.39 -14.98 -13.79
C ALA A 34 2.62 -15.87 -14.08
N GLY A 35 3.45 -15.48 -15.04
CA GLY A 35 4.68 -16.18 -15.42
C GLY A 35 5.95 -15.60 -14.80
N HIS A 36 5.86 -14.58 -13.95
CA HIS A 36 7.04 -13.95 -13.36
C HIS A 36 7.70 -14.88 -12.31
N PRO A 37 9.04 -14.99 -12.25
CA PRO A 37 9.73 -15.95 -11.39
C PRO A 37 9.62 -15.64 -9.89
N VAL A 38 9.41 -14.38 -9.53
CA VAL A 38 9.10 -13.98 -8.15
C VAL A 38 7.63 -13.56 -8.04
N PRO A 39 6.99 -13.70 -6.85
CA PRO A 39 5.62 -13.25 -6.69
C PRO A 39 5.47 -11.73 -6.91
N VAL A 40 4.56 -11.35 -7.80
CA VAL A 40 4.26 -9.96 -8.22
C VAL A 40 2.75 -9.63 -8.20
N ILE A 41 1.92 -10.64 -7.94
CA ILE A 41 0.47 -10.50 -7.83
C ILE A 41 0.15 -10.20 -6.37
N GLU A 42 -0.16 -8.94 -6.07
CA GLU A 42 -0.52 -8.48 -4.74
C GLU A 42 -2.03 -8.60 -4.50
N GLY A 43 -2.44 -8.73 -3.24
CA GLY A 43 -3.83 -8.97 -2.85
C GLY A 43 -4.24 -10.45 -2.78
N GLN A 44 -3.34 -11.38 -3.10
CA GLN A 44 -3.52 -12.82 -2.86
C GLN A 44 -2.95 -13.22 -1.49
N ALA A 45 -3.68 -14.06 -0.75
CA ALA A 45 -3.21 -14.54 0.56
C ALA A 45 -2.34 -15.80 0.48
N TRP A 46 -2.59 -16.67 -0.52
CA TRP A 46 -1.91 -17.96 -0.68
C TRP A 46 -1.14 -18.03 -1.99
N THR A 47 -0.10 -17.21 -2.08
CA THR A 47 0.77 -17.11 -3.25
C THR A 47 1.31 -18.48 -3.68
N GLY A 48 1.03 -18.87 -4.92
CA GLY A 48 1.48 -20.14 -5.49
C GLY A 48 0.62 -21.37 -5.16
N GLU A 49 -0.43 -21.23 -4.33
CA GLU A 49 -1.36 -22.33 -4.01
C GLU A 49 -2.66 -22.27 -4.83
N ALA A 50 -2.93 -21.17 -5.53
CA ALA A 50 -4.16 -20.93 -6.29
C ALA A 50 -4.30 -21.88 -7.49
N LYS A 51 -5.53 -22.31 -7.80
CA LYS A 51 -5.81 -23.20 -8.95
C LYS A 51 -5.61 -22.48 -10.28
N SER A 52 -6.07 -21.24 -10.38
CA SER A 52 -5.71 -20.30 -11.46
C SER A 52 -4.89 -19.15 -10.88
N PRO A 53 -4.00 -18.53 -11.68
CA PRO A 53 -3.00 -17.59 -11.16
C PRO A 53 -3.55 -16.41 -10.36
N TYR A 54 -4.79 -16.00 -10.63
CA TYR A 54 -5.43 -14.83 -10.01
C TYR A 54 -6.54 -15.20 -9.01
N ASP A 55 -6.79 -16.48 -8.75
CA ASP A 55 -7.84 -16.88 -7.79
C ASP A 55 -7.48 -16.38 -6.36
N ARG A 56 -8.51 -16.04 -5.58
CA ARG A 56 -8.34 -15.47 -4.23
C ARG A 56 -8.24 -16.52 -3.12
N LEU A 57 -8.62 -17.77 -3.37
CA LEU A 57 -8.52 -18.90 -2.44
C LEU A 57 -7.49 -19.93 -2.94
N PRO A 58 -6.86 -20.71 -2.04
CA PRO A 58 -5.93 -21.75 -2.44
C PRO A 58 -6.70 -22.91 -3.06
N SER A 59 -6.05 -23.68 -3.94
CA SER A 59 -6.65 -24.83 -4.65
C SER A 59 -7.28 -25.86 -3.70
N ARG A 60 -6.68 -26.06 -2.52
CA ARG A 60 -7.20 -26.96 -1.49
C ARG A 60 -8.54 -26.55 -0.89
N ALA A 61 -8.98 -25.29 -1.06
CA ALA A 61 -10.29 -24.84 -0.61
C ALA A 61 -11.44 -25.43 -1.45
N GLU A 62 -11.14 -25.94 -2.66
CA GLU A 62 -12.12 -26.62 -3.52
C GLU A 62 -12.74 -27.82 -2.78
N GLY A 63 -14.07 -27.81 -2.63
CA GLY A 63 -14.81 -28.83 -1.89
C GLY A 63 -14.76 -28.69 -0.36
N GLN A 64 -13.95 -27.78 0.20
CA GLN A 64 -14.00 -27.43 1.63
C GLN A 64 -14.97 -26.27 1.88
N VAL A 65 -14.95 -25.25 1.02
CA VAL A 65 -15.92 -24.15 1.05
C VAL A 65 -17.11 -24.47 0.14
N ARG A 66 -18.24 -23.81 0.37
CA ARG A 66 -19.42 -23.94 -0.50
C ARG A 66 -19.09 -23.58 -1.95
N ASP A 67 -19.71 -24.27 -2.90
CA ASP A 67 -19.50 -24.01 -4.35
C ASP A 67 -19.68 -22.54 -4.73
N ALA A 68 -20.65 -21.84 -4.14
CA ALA A 68 -20.86 -20.42 -4.38
C ALA A 68 -19.65 -19.56 -3.96
N VAL A 69 -19.01 -19.87 -2.83
CA VAL A 69 -17.79 -19.20 -2.37
C VAL A 69 -16.62 -19.56 -3.28
N TRP A 70 -16.45 -20.85 -3.60
CA TRP A 70 -15.39 -21.33 -4.48
C TRP A 70 -15.44 -20.66 -5.86
N ASN A 71 -16.62 -20.58 -6.47
CA ASN A 71 -16.80 -19.94 -7.77
C ASN A 71 -16.51 -18.43 -7.71
N LEU A 72 -16.96 -17.73 -6.66
CA LEU A 72 -16.70 -16.30 -6.47
C LEU A 72 -15.23 -16.00 -6.10
N ALA A 73 -14.49 -16.97 -5.57
CA ALA A 73 -13.06 -16.86 -5.35
C ALA A 73 -12.26 -16.73 -6.66
N GLY A 74 -12.84 -17.12 -7.78
CA GLY A 74 -12.27 -16.88 -9.10
C GLY A 74 -12.34 -15.43 -9.57
N HIS A 75 -13.20 -14.60 -8.98
CA HIS A 75 -13.24 -13.15 -9.28
C HIS A 75 -12.03 -12.46 -8.63
N ASN A 76 -11.49 -11.42 -9.27
CA ASN A 76 -10.19 -10.85 -8.89
C ASN A 76 -10.28 -9.53 -8.11
N ALA A 77 -11.36 -9.32 -7.34
CA ALA A 77 -11.51 -8.15 -6.47
C ALA A 77 -10.34 -8.03 -5.48
N GLY A 78 -9.71 -6.85 -5.44
CA GLY A 78 -8.56 -6.57 -4.57
C GLY A 78 -7.23 -7.11 -5.09
N ILE A 79 -7.20 -7.82 -6.22
CA ILE A 79 -5.95 -8.23 -6.87
C ILE A 79 -5.37 -7.05 -7.64
N MET A 80 -4.04 -6.89 -7.58
CA MET A 80 -3.33 -5.90 -8.37
C MET A 80 -1.90 -6.33 -8.67
N VAL A 81 -1.26 -5.63 -9.61
CA VAL A 81 0.18 -5.74 -9.87
C VAL A 81 0.83 -4.37 -9.81
N ARG A 82 2.11 -4.36 -9.39
CA ARG A 82 2.94 -3.17 -9.27
C ARG A 82 4.13 -3.29 -10.20
N PHE A 83 4.51 -2.19 -10.86
CA PHE A 83 5.69 -2.13 -11.70
C PHE A 83 6.16 -0.69 -11.86
N ARG A 84 7.43 -0.47 -12.20
CA ARG A 84 7.95 0.85 -12.58
C ARG A 84 8.20 0.91 -14.07
N SER A 85 7.89 2.04 -14.68
CA SER A 85 8.15 2.23 -16.11
C SER A 85 8.28 3.69 -16.49
N ASN A 86 9.06 3.96 -17.53
CA ASN A 86 9.12 5.26 -18.20
C ASN A 86 8.28 5.32 -19.50
N ALA A 87 7.38 4.36 -19.70
CA ALA A 87 6.50 4.27 -20.85
C ALA A 87 5.54 5.46 -20.99
N GLU A 88 5.47 6.05 -22.19
CA GLU A 88 4.45 7.04 -22.56
C GLU A 88 3.11 6.39 -22.97
N GLU A 89 3.15 5.10 -23.35
CA GLU A 89 1.99 4.25 -23.55
C GLU A 89 2.18 2.89 -22.84
N ILE A 90 1.20 2.52 -22.03
CA ILE A 90 1.08 1.17 -21.46
C ILE A 90 -0.19 0.54 -22.04
N VAL A 91 -0.07 -0.68 -22.56
CA VAL A 91 -1.18 -1.45 -23.11
C VAL A 91 -1.46 -2.64 -22.20
N VAL A 92 -2.71 -2.87 -21.85
CA VAL A 92 -3.13 -4.07 -21.12
C VAL A 92 -4.09 -4.84 -22.00
N ARG A 93 -3.86 -6.15 -22.17
CA ARG A 93 -4.78 -7.06 -22.85
C ARG A 93 -5.03 -8.29 -22.00
N TYR A 94 -6.27 -8.74 -21.96
CA TYR A 94 -6.68 -9.86 -21.11
C TYR A 94 -8.00 -10.45 -21.56
N GLN A 95 -8.32 -11.63 -21.03
CA GLN A 95 -9.61 -12.27 -21.16
C GLN A 95 -10.25 -12.52 -19.80
N VAL A 96 -11.57 -12.52 -19.79
CA VAL A 96 -12.39 -12.84 -18.62
C VAL A 96 -13.37 -13.97 -18.94
N ALA A 97 -13.80 -14.71 -17.92
CA ALA A 97 -14.64 -15.91 -18.12
C ALA A 97 -16.15 -15.66 -18.08
N GLY A 98 -16.60 -14.64 -17.34
CA GLY A 98 -18.01 -14.34 -17.10
C GLY A 98 -18.55 -13.18 -17.94
N ASN A 99 -19.81 -12.80 -17.68
CA ASN A 99 -20.45 -11.65 -18.32
C ASN A 99 -19.66 -10.36 -18.08
N LEU A 100 -19.64 -9.49 -19.09
CA LEU A 100 -18.84 -8.28 -19.03
C LEU A 100 -19.37 -7.26 -18.02
N GLU A 101 -20.68 -7.22 -17.79
CA GLU A 101 -21.38 -6.26 -16.94
C GLU A 101 -22.57 -6.91 -16.20
N MET A 102 -23.14 -6.17 -15.26
CA MET A 102 -24.36 -6.53 -14.53
C MET A 102 -25.39 -5.40 -14.70
N ASN A 103 -26.68 -5.69 -14.51
CA ASN A 103 -27.76 -4.71 -14.70
C ASN A 103 -27.62 -3.43 -13.84
N HIS A 104 -26.86 -3.50 -12.75
CA HIS A 104 -26.63 -2.41 -11.80
C HIS A 104 -25.14 -2.07 -11.61
N MET A 105 -24.23 -2.67 -12.40
CA MET A 105 -22.79 -2.43 -12.31
C MET A 105 -22.16 -2.42 -13.70
N PRO A 106 -21.43 -1.35 -14.07
CA PRO A 106 -20.93 -1.17 -15.43
C PRO A 106 -19.82 -2.18 -15.76
N ALA A 107 -19.59 -2.42 -17.06
CA ALA A 107 -18.53 -3.31 -17.53
C ALA A 107 -17.13 -2.95 -16.99
N THR A 108 -16.87 -1.66 -16.77
CA THR A 108 -15.62 -1.17 -16.18
C THR A 108 -15.41 -1.60 -14.75
N GLY A 109 -16.47 -1.79 -13.96
CA GLY A 109 -16.36 -2.29 -12.58
C GLY A 109 -16.32 -3.81 -12.54
N VAL A 110 -17.18 -4.46 -13.33
CA VAL A 110 -17.29 -5.93 -13.34
C VAL A 110 -16.06 -6.58 -13.94
N SER A 111 -15.64 -6.09 -15.12
CA SER A 111 -14.63 -6.74 -15.98
C SER A 111 -13.46 -5.84 -16.36
N GLY A 112 -13.46 -4.57 -15.94
CA GLY A 112 -12.41 -3.61 -16.29
C GLY A 112 -11.17 -3.70 -15.40
N VAL A 113 -10.09 -3.04 -15.84
CA VAL A 113 -8.90 -2.75 -15.02
C VAL A 113 -8.81 -1.26 -14.74
N ASP A 114 -8.04 -0.89 -13.73
CA ASP A 114 -7.88 0.50 -13.31
C ASP A 114 -6.45 0.79 -12.89
N MET A 115 -5.84 1.85 -13.41
CA MET A 115 -4.41 2.12 -13.24
C MET A 115 -4.15 3.47 -12.58
N TYR A 116 -3.19 3.48 -11.67
CA TYR A 116 -2.69 4.67 -11.00
C TYR A 116 -1.16 4.73 -11.16
N ALA A 117 -0.62 5.94 -11.27
CA ALA A 117 0.80 6.23 -11.22
C ALA A 117 1.17 6.88 -9.88
N ILE A 118 2.38 6.61 -9.40
CA ILE A 118 2.97 7.17 -8.18
C ILE A 118 4.31 7.77 -8.58
N ASP A 119 4.46 9.08 -8.40
CA ASP A 119 5.68 9.80 -8.77
C ASP A 119 6.82 9.64 -7.75
N HIS A 120 7.96 10.27 -8.03
CA HIS A 120 9.16 10.24 -7.19
C HIS A 120 8.96 10.84 -5.78
N ASP A 121 7.89 11.60 -5.55
CA ASP A 121 7.51 12.19 -4.26
C ASP A 121 6.36 11.42 -3.58
N GLY A 122 5.94 10.29 -4.15
CA GLY A 122 4.86 9.46 -3.61
C GLY A 122 3.46 10.01 -3.94
N THR A 123 3.33 10.92 -4.89
CA THR A 123 2.03 11.50 -5.28
C THR A 123 1.30 10.58 -6.25
N TRP A 124 0.04 10.27 -5.92
CA TRP A 124 -0.81 9.43 -6.74
C TRP A 124 -1.53 10.21 -7.84
N SER A 125 -1.57 9.65 -9.05
CA SER A 125 -2.34 10.16 -10.18
C SER A 125 -3.12 9.02 -10.84
N TRP A 126 -4.39 9.24 -11.17
CA TRP A 126 -5.19 8.27 -11.91
C TRP A 126 -4.83 8.29 -13.41
N CYS A 127 -4.67 7.12 -14.02
CA CYS A 127 -4.33 6.99 -15.43
C CYS A 127 -5.59 6.72 -16.27
N ARG A 128 -5.89 7.63 -17.21
CA ARG A 128 -7.01 7.43 -18.15
C ARG A 128 -6.67 6.37 -19.21
N GLY A 129 -7.36 5.24 -19.16
CA GLY A 129 -7.29 4.20 -20.19
C GLY A 129 -8.38 4.34 -21.27
N GLN A 130 -8.01 4.31 -22.55
CA GLN A 130 -8.94 4.03 -23.64
C GLN A 130 -9.19 2.53 -23.68
N ARG A 131 -10.45 2.11 -23.70
CA ARG A 131 -10.82 0.70 -23.48
C ARG A 131 -11.69 0.15 -24.60
N SER A 132 -11.52 -1.14 -24.88
CA SER A 132 -12.37 -1.91 -25.79
C SER A 132 -12.79 -3.20 -25.10
N PHE A 133 -14.09 -3.43 -25.00
CA PHE A 133 -14.67 -4.65 -24.42
C PHE A 133 -15.10 -5.59 -25.56
N GLY A 134 -14.66 -6.83 -25.50
CA GLY A 134 -14.94 -7.89 -26.48
C GLY A 134 -14.28 -9.20 -26.03
N ASP A 135 -14.07 -10.14 -26.95
CA ASP A 135 -13.45 -11.43 -26.63
C ASP A 135 -12.09 -11.28 -25.94
N THR A 136 -11.28 -10.31 -26.37
CA THR A 136 -10.10 -9.82 -25.65
C THR A 136 -10.37 -8.38 -25.26
N ILE A 137 -10.33 -8.10 -23.95
CA ILE A 137 -10.46 -6.75 -23.44
C ILE A 137 -9.11 -6.05 -23.57
N THR A 138 -9.09 -4.82 -24.06
CA THR A 138 -7.87 -4.02 -24.17
C THR A 138 -8.03 -2.67 -23.51
N TYR A 139 -6.96 -2.21 -22.86
CA TYR A 139 -6.81 -0.87 -22.31
C TYR A 139 -5.52 -0.26 -22.86
N HIS A 140 -5.61 0.96 -23.40
CA HIS A 140 -4.47 1.76 -23.84
C HIS A 140 -4.38 3.02 -22.98
N PHE A 141 -3.34 3.09 -22.14
CA PHE A 141 -3.03 4.24 -21.32
C PHE A 141 -1.99 5.08 -22.06
N ARG A 142 -2.45 6.09 -22.81
CA ARG A 142 -1.62 6.91 -23.72
C ARG A 142 -1.37 8.30 -23.17
N GLY A 143 -0.27 8.92 -23.61
CA GLY A 143 0.08 10.28 -23.24
C GLY A 143 0.51 10.40 -21.78
N LEU A 144 1.09 9.31 -21.25
CA LEU A 144 1.68 9.30 -19.92
C LEU A 144 2.97 10.12 -19.95
N SER A 145 3.25 10.83 -18.86
CA SER A 145 4.53 11.52 -18.64
C SER A 145 5.14 11.05 -17.32
N PRO A 146 5.63 9.80 -17.25
CA PRO A 146 6.07 9.18 -16.00
C PRO A 146 7.41 9.72 -15.48
N ASN A 147 8.19 10.40 -16.32
CA ASN A 147 9.50 10.90 -15.95
C ASN A 147 9.40 12.20 -15.15
N GLY A 148 9.95 12.19 -13.94
CA GLY A 148 10.20 13.38 -13.13
C GLY A 148 11.56 14.01 -13.42
N PRO A 149 11.92 15.10 -12.69
CA PRO A 149 13.18 15.80 -12.90
C PRO A 149 14.42 15.07 -12.33
N PHE A 150 14.21 13.97 -11.58
CA PHE A 150 15.26 13.32 -10.80
C PHE A 150 16.00 12.19 -11.53
N HIS A 151 15.30 11.40 -12.35
CA HIS A 151 15.85 10.23 -13.03
C HIS A 151 14.99 9.81 -14.23
N LYS A 152 15.50 8.87 -15.04
CA LYS A 152 14.88 8.40 -16.29
C LYS A 152 14.01 7.13 -16.19
N TYR A 153 13.91 6.54 -14.99
CA TYR A 153 13.19 5.29 -14.73
C TYR A 153 11.67 5.45 -14.53
N GLY A 154 11.13 6.65 -14.69
CA GLY A 154 9.69 6.89 -14.69
C GLY A 154 9.02 6.78 -13.32
N SER A 155 7.75 6.34 -13.31
CA SER A 155 6.89 6.26 -12.11
C SER A 155 6.63 4.81 -11.73
N GLU A 156 6.22 4.57 -10.48
CA GLU A 156 5.53 3.32 -10.12
C GLU A 156 4.10 3.37 -10.68
N PHE A 157 3.60 2.24 -11.17
CA PHE A 157 2.24 2.03 -11.58
C PHE A 157 1.63 0.89 -10.78
N ARG A 158 0.37 1.06 -10.40
CA ARG A 158 -0.46 0.02 -9.78
C ARG A 158 -1.70 -0.23 -10.65
N LEU A 159 -1.86 -1.47 -11.10
CA LEU A 159 -2.97 -1.91 -11.95
C LEU A 159 -3.90 -2.82 -11.15
N TYR A 160 -5.10 -2.33 -10.83
CA TYR A 160 -6.16 -3.07 -10.14
C TYR A 160 -6.98 -3.91 -11.11
N PHE A 161 -7.31 -5.13 -10.68
CA PHE A 161 -7.97 -6.15 -11.50
C PHE A 161 -9.51 -6.09 -11.36
N PRO A 162 -10.26 -6.77 -12.25
CA PRO A 162 -11.72 -6.77 -12.24
C PRO A 162 -12.34 -7.23 -10.91
N LEU A 163 -13.44 -6.59 -10.49
CA LEU A 163 -14.07 -6.87 -9.19
C LEU A 163 -14.99 -8.11 -9.22
N TYR A 164 -15.69 -8.31 -10.34
CA TYR A 164 -16.77 -9.30 -10.45
C TYR A 164 -16.59 -10.28 -11.62
N ASN A 165 -15.35 -10.46 -12.09
CA ASN A 165 -15.06 -11.40 -13.14
C ASN A 165 -13.70 -12.09 -12.94
N LYS A 166 -13.54 -13.26 -13.54
CA LYS A 166 -12.32 -14.07 -13.50
C LYS A 166 -11.46 -13.79 -14.72
N VAL A 167 -10.29 -13.20 -14.50
CA VAL A 167 -9.22 -13.08 -15.51
C VAL A 167 -8.63 -14.45 -15.79
N THR A 168 -8.64 -14.87 -17.05
CA THR A 168 -8.09 -16.17 -17.48
C THR A 168 -6.63 -16.07 -17.93
N TRP A 169 -6.25 -14.91 -18.48
CA TRP A 169 -4.87 -14.50 -18.74
C TRP A 169 -4.81 -12.98 -18.84
N LEU A 170 -3.64 -12.39 -18.58
CA LEU A 170 -3.39 -10.95 -18.73
C LEU A 170 -1.95 -10.70 -19.15
N GLU A 171 -1.75 -9.71 -20.03
CA GLU A 171 -0.44 -9.21 -20.42
C GLU A 171 -0.41 -7.67 -20.40
N ILE A 172 0.74 -7.12 -20.02
CA ILE A 172 1.04 -5.69 -20.01
C ILE A 172 2.16 -5.44 -21.02
N GLY A 173 1.90 -4.57 -21.99
CA GLY A 173 2.79 -4.23 -23.08
C GLY A 173 3.31 -2.81 -22.95
N VAL A 174 4.60 -2.64 -23.19
CA VAL A 174 5.25 -1.33 -23.37
C VAL A 174 6.06 -1.36 -24.65
N ALA A 175 6.39 -0.19 -25.21
CA ALA A 175 7.24 -0.14 -26.40
C ALA A 175 8.60 -0.78 -26.11
N LYS A 176 9.20 -1.44 -27.12
CA LYS A 176 10.56 -1.98 -26.99
C LYS A 176 11.56 -0.94 -26.51
N GLU A 177 12.56 -1.39 -25.74
CA GLU A 177 13.62 -0.55 -25.15
C GLU A 177 13.12 0.44 -24.07
N THR A 178 11.84 0.40 -23.72
CA THR A 178 11.27 1.14 -22.58
C THR A 178 11.69 0.45 -21.28
N TYR A 179 12.01 1.24 -20.25
CA TYR A 179 12.28 0.67 -18.93
C TYR A 179 10.98 0.12 -18.34
N PHE A 180 11.02 -1.12 -17.88
CA PHE A 180 9.90 -1.81 -17.27
C PHE A 180 10.41 -2.79 -16.21
N GLU A 181 9.99 -2.58 -14.96
CA GLU A 181 10.43 -3.38 -13.82
C GLU A 181 9.22 -3.82 -13.00
N PRO A 182 8.82 -5.10 -13.03
CA PRO A 182 7.87 -5.66 -12.08
C PRO A 182 8.36 -5.52 -10.63
N LEU A 183 7.49 -5.11 -9.72
CA LEU A 183 7.80 -5.03 -8.30
C LEU A 183 7.29 -6.27 -7.55
N PRO A 184 8.09 -6.86 -6.65
CA PRO A 184 7.67 -8.02 -5.87
C PRO A 184 6.56 -7.65 -4.87
N VAL A 185 5.82 -8.67 -4.43
CA VAL A 185 4.84 -8.50 -3.34
C VAL A 185 5.51 -7.94 -2.08
N ARG A 186 4.80 -7.01 -1.45
CA ARG A 186 5.17 -6.36 -0.20
C ARG A 186 5.24 -7.35 0.97
N LEU A 187 6.19 -7.14 1.88
CA LEU A 187 6.44 -8.03 3.04
C LEU A 187 5.60 -7.70 4.28
N GLN A 188 4.96 -6.54 4.26
CA GLN A 188 4.15 -6.03 5.35
C GLN A 188 2.91 -6.89 5.54
N LYS A 189 2.48 -7.02 6.79
CA LYS A 189 1.25 -7.74 7.13
C LYS A 189 0.05 -7.06 6.45
N PRO A 190 -0.82 -7.80 5.76
CA PRO A 190 -1.95 -7.20 5.05
C PRO A 190 -3.11 -6.86 5.98
N ILE A 191 -3.92 -5.88 5.58
CA ILE A 191 -5.29 -5.72 6.07
C ILE A 191 -6.13 -6.81 5.42
N VAL A 192 -6.78 -7.67 6.22
CA VAL A 192 -7.60 -8.78 5.70
C VAL A 192 -9.07 -8.46 5.91
N VAL A 193 -9.83 -8.37 4.82
CA VAL A 193 -11.27 -8.06 4.87
C VAL A 193 -12.07 -9.27 4.39
N TYR A 194 -12.97 -9.75 5.25
CA TYR A 194 -13.94 -10.77 4.92
C TYR A 194 -15.35 -10.17 4.90
N GLY A 195 -16.07 -10.37 3.80
CA GLY A 195 -17.37 -9.74 3.67
C GLY A 195 -18.20 -10.12 2.45
N THR A 196 -19.13 -9.22 2.14
CA THR A 196 -20.27 -9.45 1.25
C THR A 196 -20.05 -8.89 -0.17
N SER A 197 -21.13 -8.70 -0.93
CA SER A 197 -21.09 -8.04 -2.24
C SER A 197 -20.52 -6.61 -2.17
N ILE A 198 -20.75 -5.90 -1.07
CA ILE A 198 -20.28 -4.52 -0.86
C ILE A 198 -18.76 -4.50 -0.78
N VAL A 199 -18.18 -5.36 0.05
CA VAL A 199 -16.72 -5.51 0.17
C VAL A 199 -16.11 -5.99 -1.14
N GLN A 200 -16.76 -6.89 -1.87
CA GLN A 200 -16.27 -7.32 -3.19
C GLN A 200 -16.23 -6.17 -4.21
N GLY A 201 -16.93 -5.06 -3.94
CA GLY A 201 -16.91 -3.85 -4.74
C GLY A 201 -18.20 -3.60 -5.53
N GLY A 202 -19.31 -4.26 -5.17
CA GLY A 202 -20.62 -3.96 -5.75
C GLY A 202 -21.14 -2.64 -5.17
N CYS A 203 -21.30 -1.54 -5.92
CA CYS A 203 -21.30 -1.39 -7.38
C CYS A 203 -20.36 -0.27 -7.85
N ALA A 204 -19.10 -0.33 -7.42
CA ALA A 204 -18.06 0.61 -7.86
C ALA A 204 -17.95 0.67 -9.39
N SER A 205 -17.76 1.86 -9.93
CA SER A 205 -17.73 2.08 -11.37
C SER A 205 -16.49 1.49 -12.06
N ARG A 206 -15.41 1.29 -11.29
CA ARG A 206 -14.11 0.73 -11.71
C ARG A 206 -13.37 0.14 -10.50
N PRO A 207 -12.43 -0.81 -10.67
CA PRO A 207 -11.73 -1.46 -9.57
C PRO A 207 -11.11 -0.56 -8.51
N GLY A 208 -10.53 0.58 -8.91
CA GLY A 208 -9.93 1.55 -7.98
C GLY A 208 -10.95 2.30 -7.12
N MET A 209 -12.25 2.21 -7.43
CA MET A 209 -13.32 2.83 -6.65
C MET A 209 -14.01 1.88 -5.67
N ALA A 210 -13.65 0.58 -5.65
CA ALA A 210 -14.06 -0.26 -4.54
C ALA A 210 -13.49 0.32 -3.24
N TRP A 211 -14.28 0.39 -2.18
CA TRP A 211 -13.84 1.04 -0.94
C TRP A 211 -12.56 0.40 -0.38
N THR A 212 -12.37 -0.92 -0.56
CA THR A 212 -11.14 -1.62 -0.18
C THR A 212 -9.93 -1.12 -0.96
N SER A 213 -10.08 -0.84 -2.26
CA SER A 213 -9.00 -0.27 -3.09
C SER A 213 -8.71 1.19 -2.70
N ILE A 214 -9.71 1.94 -2.26
CA ILE A 214 -9.51 3.30 -1.74
C ILE A 214 -8.74 3.25 -0.40
N VAL A 215 -9.11 2.32 0.51
CA VAL A 215 -8.40 2.10 1.78
C VAL A 215 -6.94 1.68 1.54
N ASP A 216 -6.69 0.75 0.60
CA ASP A 216 -5.32 0.36 0.20
C ASP A 216 -4.50 1.60 -0.18
N ARG A 217 -5.00 2.47 -1.08
CA ARG A 217 -4.26 3.69 -1.48
C ARG A 217 -4.09 4.70 -0.36
N SER A 218 -5.12 4.87 0.48
CA SER A 218 -5.15 5.90 1.52
C SER A 218 -4.21 5.58 2.69
N LEU A 219 -3.99 4.29 2.99
CA LEU A 219 -3.09 3.84 4.04
C LEU A 219 -1.75 3.36 3.50
N ASP A 220 -1.73 2.93 2.23
CA ASP A 220 -0.63 2.26 1.55
C ASP A 220 -0.18 0.95 2.22
N HIS A 221 -1.11 0.23 2.86
CA HIS A 221 -0.88 -1.13 3.35
C HIS A 221 -1.37 -2.16 2.33
N PRO A 222 -0.70 -3.33 2.18
CA PRO A 222 -1.26 -4.45 1.42
C PRO A 222 -2.65 -4.80 1.94
N LEU A 223 -3.61 -5.03 1.04
CA LEU A 223 -4.97 -5.38 1.41
C LEU A 223 -5.42 -6.65 0.69
N ILE A 224 -6.04 -7.56 1.44
CA ILE A 224 -6.60 -8.81 0.94
C ILE A 224 -8.12 -8.75 1.05
N ASN A 225 -8.79 -8.80 -0.10
CA ASN A 225 -10.24 -8.76 -0.20
C ASN A 225 -10.80 -10.18 -0.38
N LEU A 226 -11.25 -10.81 0.71
CA LEU A 226 -11.87 -12.13 0.71
C LEU A 226 -13.40 -12.03 0.73
N ALA A 227 -13.97 -11.13 -0.06
CA ALA A 227 -15.40 -10.96 -0.10
C ALA A 227 -16.08 -11.79 -1.20
N PHE A 228 -17.25 -12.33 -0.87
CA PHE A 228 -18.02 -13.19 -1.77
C PHE A 228 -19.48 -12.71 -1.78
N SER A 229 -19.91 -12.14 -2.91
CA SER A 229 -21.25 -11.61 -3.12
C SER A 229 -22.35 -12.60 -2.70
N GLY A 230 -23.21 -12.19 -1.77
CA GLY A 230 -24.30 -13.01 -1.20
C GLY A 230 -23.84 -14.16 -0.27
N ASN A 231 -22.53 -14.26 -0.01
CA ASN A 231 -21.87 -15.42 0.58
C ASN A 231 -20.86 -15.09 1.69
N GLY A 232 -20.75 -13.84 2.14
CA GLY A 232 -19.97 -13.48 3.33
C GLY A 232 -20.78 -13.74 4.60
N ARG A 233 -20.74 -14.96 5.15
CA ARG A 233 -21.67 -15.39 6.21
C ARG A 233 -20.97 -15.92 7.46
N LEU A 234 -19.67 -15.66 7.65
CA LEU A 234 -18.90 -16.14 8.81
C LEU A 234 -18.89 -17.68 8.90
N GLU A 235 -18.81 -18.35 7.76
CA GLU A 235 -18.63 -19.79 7.73
C GLU A 235 -17.28 -20.20 8.30
N LYS A 236 -17.29 -21.27 9.11
CA LYS A 236 -16.12 -21.77 9.82
C LYS A 236 -14.97 -22.08 8.84
N GLU A 237 -15.26 -22.72 7.73
CA GLU A 237 -14.26 -23.18 6.75
C GLU A 237 -13.53 -21.98 6.10
N VAL A 238 -14.24 -20.86 5.90
CA VAL A 238 -13.64 -19.62 5.37
C VAL A 238 -12.83 -18.91 6.46
N ILE A 239 -13.33 -18.87 7.69
CA ILE A 239 -12.61 -18.30 8.83
C ILE A 239 -11.33 -19.10 9.13
N GLU A 240 -11.37 -20.42 9.00
CA GLU A 240 -10.21 -21.29 9.18
C GLU A 240 -9.11 -20.97 8.18
N LEU A 241 -9.46 -20.72 6.91
CA LEU A 241 -8.55 -20.22 5.89
C LEU A 241 -8.03 -18.81 6.26
N ILE A 242 -8.91 -17.86 6.57
CA ILE A 242 -8.52 -16.48 6.93
C ILE A 242 -7.49 -16.47 8.06
N ALA A 243 -7.66 -17.34 9.06
CA ALA A 243 -6.76 -17.42 10.21
C ALA A 243 -5.36 -17.94 9.89
N GLU A 244 -5.08 -18.41 8.67
CA GLU A 244 -3.72 -18.77 8.24
C GLU A 244 -2.89 -17.54 7.85
N ILE A 245 -3.55 -16.40 7.61
CA ILE A 245 -2.91 -15.18 7.12
C ILE A 245 -2.33 -14.41 8.31
N ASP A 246 -1.04 -14.05 8.31
CA ASP A 246 -0.48 -13.15 9.34
C ASP A 246 -0.91 -11.69 9.06
N ALA A 247 -2.11 -11.34 9.52
CA ALA A 247 -2.74 -10.06 9.23
C ALA A 247 -2.28 -8.92 10.14
N ARG A 248 -2.28 -7.70 9.60
CA ARG A 248 -2.19 -6.43 10.34
C ARG A 248 -3.44 -6.23 11.21
N ILE A 249 -4.59 -6.57 10.64
CA ILE A 249 -5.92 -6.52 11.26
C ILE A 249 -6.87 -7.40 10.46
N TYR A 250 -7.79 -8.06 11.14
CA TYR A 250 -8.93 -8.73 10.52
C TYR A 250 -10.17 -7.85 10.57
N ILE A 251 -10.85 -7.69 9.44
CA ILE A 251 -12.11 -6.96 9.34
C ILE A 251 -13.22 -7.95 8.96
N LEU A 252 -14.27 -8.01 9.79
CA LEU A 252 -15.44 -8.85 9.57
C LEU A 252 -16.64 -7.96 9.23
N ASP A 253 -16.93 -7.81 7.93
CA ASP A 253 -18.03 -7.00 7.37
C ASP A 253 -19.02 -7.91 6.61
N CYS A 254 -19.76 -8.70 7.39
CA CYS A 254 -20.56 -9.83 6.89
C CYS A 254 -22.09 -9.68 7.11
N LEU A 255 -22.52 -8.71 7.92
CA LEU A 255 -23.93 -8.60 8.32
C LEU A 255 -24.93 -8.46 7.16
N PRO A 256 -24.62 -7.80 6.02
CA PRO A 256 -25.54 -7.70 4.88
C PRO A 256 -26.03 -9.04 4.30
N ASN A 257 -25.35 -10.15 4.56
CA ASN A 257 -25.78 -11.47 4.09
C ASN A 257 -26.45 -12.33 5.17
N LEU A 258 -26.72 -11.75 6.34
CA LEU A 258 -27.30 -12.43 7.51
C LEU A 258 -28.68 -11.86 7.92
N THR A 259 -29.30 -11.02 7.09
CA THR A 259 -30.51 -10.27 7.45
C THR A 259 -31.81 -11.09 7.46
N SER A 260 -31.86 -12.23 6.78
CA SER A 260 -33.02 -13.15 6.82
C SER A 260 -33.19 -13.79 8.19
N SER A 261 -34.32 -13.54 8.86
CA SER A 261 -34.61 -14.09 10.19
C SER A 261 -34.94 -15.59 10.18
N GLU A 262 -35.41 -16.11 9.05
CA GLU A 262 -35.68 -17.54 8.86
C GLU A 262 -34.38 -18.34 8.73
N LEU A 263 -33.45 -17.85 7.92
CA LEU A 263 -32.16 -18.53 7.66
C LEU A 263 -31.15 -18.27 8.77
N TYR A 264 -31.18 -17.07 9.37
CA TYR A 264 -30.22 -16.61 10.38
C TYR A 264 -30.97 -16.02 11.58
N PRO A 265 -31.50 -16.88 12.46
CA PRO A 265 -32.05 -16.42 13.72
C PRO A 265 -30.92 -15.82 14.60
N ASP A 266 -31.28 -14.91 15.50
CA ASP A 266 -30.31 -14.14 16.31
C ASP A 266 -29.26 -15.00 17.04
N PRO A 267 -29.59 -16.17 17.64
CA PRO A 267 -28.59 -17.02 18.27
C PRO A 267 -27.54 -17.58 17.30
N GLU A 268 -27.91 -17.84 16.04
CA GLU A 268 -26.98 -18.33 15.03
C GLU A 268 -26.01 -17.22 14.59
N ILE A 269 -26.51 -15.99 14.40
CA ILE A 269 -25.65 -14.83 14.09
C ILE A 269 -24.66 -14.60 15.23
N ALA A 270 -25.13 -14.57 16.48
CA ALA A 270 -24.29 -14.41 17.66
C ALA A 270 -23.23 -15.52 17.75
N ARG A 271 -23.64 -16.79 17.54
CA ARG A 271 -22.72 -17.94 17.55
C ARG A 271 -21.61 -17.79 16.51
N ARG A 272 -21.96 -17.46 15.26
CA ARG A 272 -20.97 -17.28 14.17
C ARG A 272 -19.97 -16.17 14.47
N ILE A 273 -20.45 -15.02 14.97
CA ILE A 273 -19.57 -13.91 15.37
C ILE A 273 -18.64 -14.35 16.51
N MET A 274 -19.18 -14.97 17.57
CA MET A 274 -18.38 -15.42 18.71
C MET A 274 -17.33 -16.45 18.31
N GLU A 275 -17.70 -17.47 17.54
CA GLU A 275 -16.78 -18.52 17.09
C GLU A 275 -15.70 -17.95 16.17
N SER A 276 -16.06 -17.06 15.25
CA SER A 276 -15.09 -16.42 14.34
C SER A 276 -14.06 -15.60 15.11
N VAL A 277 -14.51 -14.74 16.03
CA VAL A 277 -13.63 -13.91 16.85
C VAL A 277 -12.73 -14.76 17.73
N LYS A 278 -13.29 -15.76 18.41
CA LYS A 278 -12.52 -16.63 19.30
C LYS A 278 -11.49 -17.45 18.54
N TYR A 279 -11.84 -17.97 17.37
CA TYR A 279 -10.92 -18.73 16.54
C TYR A 279 -9.76 -17.86 16.03
N LEU A 280 -10.07 -16.66 15.51
CA LEU A 280 -9.04 -15.71 15.07
C LEU A 280 -8.13 -15.29 16.23
N LYS A 281 -8.67 -14.99 17.42
CA LYS A 281 -7.87 -14.66 18.61
C LYS A 281 -7.09 -15.84 19.17
N GLN A 282 -7.58 -17.07 19.01
CA GLN A 282 -6.82 -18.26 19.38
C GLN A 282 -5.56 -18.42 18.50
N LYS A 283 -5.67 -18.11 17.20
CA LYS A 283 -4.57 -18.21 16.24
C LYS A 283 -3.64 -17.00 16.27
N HIS A 284 -4.21 -15.82 16.47
CA HIS A 284 -3.54 -14.52 16.44
C HIS A 284 -3.97 -13.66 17.64
N PRO A 285 -3.43 -13.94 18.84
CA PRO A 285 -3.89 -13.28 20.07
C PRO A 285 -3.75 -11.76 20.05
N GLU A 286 -2.65 -11.26 19.49
CA GLU A 286 -2.32 -9.83 19.46
C GLU A 286 -2.91 -9.09 18.26
N THR A 287 -3.33 -9.79 17.20
CA THR A 287 -3.83 -9.14 15.98
C THR A 287 -5.20 -8.53 16.24
N PRO A 288 -5.40 -7.22 15.95
CA PRO A 288 -6.69 -6.57 16.10
C PRO A 288 -7.78 -7.22 15.23
N ILE A 289 -9.02 -7.18 15.71
CA ILE A 289 -10.21 -7.55 14.92
C ILE A 289 -11.20 -6.40 14.94
N LEU A 290 -11.65 -5.97 13.77
CA LEU A 290 -12.70 -4.97 13.59
C LEU A 290 -14.01 -5.66 13.19
N LEU A 291 -15.05 -5.52 14.02
CA LEU A 291 -16.41 -5.89 13.66
C LEU A 291 -17.14 -4.68 13.08
N VAL A 292 -17.84 -4.87 11.97
CA VAL A 292 -18.48 -3.78 11.23
C VAL A 292 -19.98 -4.00 11.14
N GLU A 293 -20.75 -2.99 11.50
CA GLU A 293 -22.21 -3.04 11.37
C GLU A 293 -22.67 -2.96 9.92
N HIS A 294 -23.90 -3.43 9.67
CA HIS A 294 -24.59 -3.16 8.44
C HIS A 294 -24.80 -1.64 8.30
N ALA A 295 -24.34 -1.05 7.19
CA ALA A 295 -24.43 0.39 6.96
C ALA A 295 -25.85 0.93 6.72
N GLY A 296 -26.82 0.05 6.62
CA GLY A 296 -28.24 0.34 6.46
C GLY A 296 -28.73 0.12 5.04
N TYR A 297 -30.00 0.40 4.81
CA TYR A 297 -30.61 0.45 3.48
C TYR A 297 -31.17 1.85 3.26
N THR A 298 -30.83 2.53 2.16
CA THR A 298 -31.24 3.92 1.96
C THR A 298 -32.74 4.10 1.77
N ASP A 299 -33.46 3.03 1.40
CA ASP A 299 -34.92 2.96 1.32
C ASP A 299 -35.58 2.45 2.61
N GLY A 300 -34.80 2.14 3.66
CA GLY A 300 -35.26 1.64 4.96
C GLY A 300 -36.39 2.47 5.59
N PRO A 301 -36.28 3.82 5.67
CA PRO A 301 -37.32 4.66 6.28
C PRO A 301 -38.72 4.53 5.65
N ILE A 302 -38.81 4.14 4.38
CA ILE A 302 -40.08 3.93 3.68
C ILE A 302 -40.41 2.43 3.48
N MET A 303 -39.49 1.54 3.82
CA MET A 303 -39.61 0.08 3.74
C MET A 303 -39.34 -0.54 5.12
N PRO A 304 -40.34 -0.56 6.04
CA PRO A 304 -40.13 -0.96 7.44
C PRO A 304 -39.48 -2.34 7.63
N GLY A 305 -39.78 -3.30 6.74
CA GLY A 305 -39.14 -4.61 6.78
C GLY A 305 -37.64 -4.57 6.53
N ARG A 306 -37.17 -3.68 5.63
CA ARG A 306 -35.74 -3.47 5.37
C ARG A 306 -35.08 -2.75 6.54
N GLN A 307 -35.72 -1.71 7.09
CA GLN A 307 -35.25 -1.02 8.30
C GLN A 307 -35.00 -2.02 9.46
N GLN A 308 -36.04 -2.78 9.80
CA GLN A 308 -35.98 -3.76 10.89
C GLN A 308 -34.92 -4.84 10.65
N ALA A 309 -34.72 -5.25 9.39
CA ALA A 309 -33.80 -6.32 9.05
C ALA A 309 -32.34 -5.96 9.37
N PHE A 310 -31.88 -4.75 9.01
CA PHE A 310 -30.50 -4.35 9.31
C PHE A 310 -30.31 -3.95 10.78
N GLU A 311 -31.30 -3.28 11.39
CA GLU A 311 -31.28 -2.94 12.81
C GLU A 311 -31.18 -4.18 13.70
N ARG A 312 -31.90 -5.26 13.35
CA ARG A 312 -31.84 -6.54 14.07
C ARG A 312 -30.42 -7.08 14.10
N VAL A 313 -29.78 -7.24 12.95
CA VAL A 313 -28.43 -7.84 12.88
C VAL A 313 -27.37 -6.95 13.53
N ASN A 314 -27.51 -5.62 13.43
CA ASN A 314 -26.65 -4.67 14.15
C ASN A 314 -26.78 -4.81 15.66
N ASN A 315 -28.01 -4.93 16.18
CA ASN A 315 -28.26 -5.13 17.61
C ASN A 315 -27.68 -6.47 18.13
N VAL A 316 -27.79 -7.54 17.33
CA VAL A 316 -27.18 -8.83 17.66
C VAL A 316 -25.66 -8.72 17.73
N GLN A 317 -25.03 -8.09 16.73
CA GLN A 317 -23.58 -7.91 16.72
C GLN A 317 -23.10 -7.03 17.89
N ARG A 318 -23.78 -5.93 18.19
CA ARG A 318 -23.44 -5.03 19.31
C ARG A 318 -23.50 -5.75 20.67
N THR A 319 -24.53 -6.56 20.87
CA THR A 319 -24.69 -7.37 22.09
C THR A 319 -23.59 -8.44 22.17
N THR A 320 -23.29 -9.08 21.04
CA THR A 320 -22.25 -10.11 20.95
C THR A 320 -20.85 -9.54 21.20
N TYR A 321 -20.54 -8.39 20.62
CA TYR A 321 -19.31 -7.64 20.87
C TYR A 321 -19.15 -7.30 22.36
N SER A 322 -20.20 -6.77 22.99
CA SER A 322 -20.19 -6.46 24.42
C SER A 322 -19.92 -7.70 25.28
N ARG A 323 -20.50 -8.85 24.91
CA ARG A 323 -20.23 -10.13 25.57
C ARG A 323 -18.78 -10.60 25.39
N LEU A 324 -18.22 -10.48 24.19
CA LEU A 324 -16.82 -10.84 23.94
C LEU A 324 -15.85 -10.00 24.80
N LEU A 325 -16.12 -8.70 24.96
CA LEU A 325 -15.36 -7.84 25.87
C LEU A 325 -15.51 -8.27 27.33
N GLN A 326 -16.72 -8.62 27.78
CA GLN A 326 -16.96 -9.14 29.14
C GLN A 326 -16.26 -10.48 29.39
N GLU A 327 -16.11 -11.31 28.36
CA GLU A 327 -15.33 -12.56 28.40
C GLU A 327 -13.81 -12.32 28.34
N GLY A 328 -13.36 -11.06 28.30
CA GLY A 328 -11.95 -10.67 28.39
C GLY A 328 -11.20 -10.71 27.05
N ILE A 329 -11.90 -10.78 25.91
CA ILE A 329 -11.25 -10.74 24.60
C ILE A 329 -10.77 -9.31 24.32
N SER A 330 -9.44 -9.12 24.27
CA SER A 330 -8.78 -7.84 24.00
C SER A 330 -8.57 -7.60 22.50
N GLY A 331 -8.21 -6.38 22.12
CA GLY A 331 -7.92 -6.01 20.72
C GLY A 331 -9.11 -6.23 19.78
N LEU A 332 -10.33 -6.06 20.29
CA LEU A 332 -11.55 -5.98 19.49
C LEU A 332 -11.93 -4.51 19.33
N HIS A 333 -12.30 -4.17 18.10
CA HIS A 333 -12.73 -2.84 17.70
C HIS A 333 -14.07 -2.94 16.98
N TYR A 334 -14.75 -1.80 16.88
CA TYR A 334 -16.10 -1.73 16.34
C TYR A 334 -16.21 -0.52 15.41
N LEU A 335 -16.91 -0.68 14.28
CA LEU A 335 -17.32 0.38 13.37
C LEU A 335 -18.84 0.33 13.23
N SER A 336 -19.52 1.37 13.73
CA SER A 336 -20.99 1.42 13.77
C SER A 336 -21.61 1.91 12.46
N HIS A 337 -22.92 1.67 12.32
CA HIS A 337 -23.75 2.27 11.26
C HIS A 337 -23.60 3.80 11.21
N ASP A 338 -23.63 4.46 12.37
CA ASP A 338 -23.52 5.92 12.46
C ASP A 338 -22.13 6.43 12.04
N GLU A 339 -21.07 5.66 12.30
CA GLU A 339 -19.72 6.00 11.85
C GLU A 339 -19.52 5.78 10.35
N LEU A 340 -20.23 4.82 9.74
CA LEU A 340 -20.25 4.63 8.28
C LEU A 340 -20.99 5.78 7.58
N ASN A 341 -21.99 6.36 8.25
CA ASN A 341 -22.65 7.61 7.89
C ASN A 341 -23.11 7.71 6.42
N LEU A 342 -23.67 6.61 5.88
CA LEU A 342 -24.18 6.62 4.51
C LEU A 342 -25.46 7.42 4.37
N THR A 343 -25.59 8.10 3.24
CA THR A 343 -26.72 8.97 2.90
C THR A 343 -27.58 8.37 1.78
N ILE A 344 -28.73 8.99 1.51
CA ILE A 344 -29.72 8.49 0.54
C ILE A 344 -29.16 8.32 -0.88
N ASP A 345 -28.17 9.13 -1.26
CA ASP A 345 -27.58 9.15 -2.60
C ASP A 345 -26.35 8.23 -2.72
N ASP A 346 -26.01 7.47 -1.68
CA ASP A 346 -24.79 6.67 -1.64
C ASP A 346 -24.95 5.30 -2.29
N MET A 347 -26.18 4.88 -2.64
CA MET A 347 -26.46 3.52 -3.14
C MET A 347 -27.09 3.51 -4.54
N VAL A 348 -26.78 2.49 -5.33
CA VAL A 348 -27.35 2.27 -6.67
C VAL A 348 -28.77 1.70 -6.60
N ASP A 349 -29.01 0.77 -5.68
CA ASP A 349 -30.22 -0.05 -5.62
C ASP A 349 -30.83 -0.12 -4.19
N GLY A 350 -30.43 0.81 -3.33
CA GLY A 350 -30.81 0.82 -1.91
C GLY A 350 -30.05 -0.17 -1.03
N THR A 351 -29.09 -0.92 -1.58
CA THR A 351 -28.23 -1.86 -0.84
C THR A 351 -26.73 -1.68 -1.16
N HIS A 352 -26.40 -1.57 -2.44
CA HIS A 352 -25.02 -1.54 -2.91
C HIS A 352 -24.55 -0.10 -3.15
N PRO A 353 -23.39 0.30 -2.61
CA PRO A 353 -22.88 1.64 -2.80
C PRO A 353 -22.54 1.96 -4.26
N ASN A 354 -22.83 3.19 -4.68
CA ASN A 354 -22.19 3.79 -5.85
C ASN A 354 -20.81 4.38 -5.43
N ASP A 355 -20.12 5.07 -6.34
CA ASP A 355 -18.78 5.61 -6.05
C ASP A 355 -18.75 6.62 -4.89
N LEU A 356 -19.83 7.40 -4.67
CA LEU A 356 -19.92 8.31 -3.52
C LEU A 356 -20.00 7.51 -2.22
N GLY A 357 -20.90 6.53 -2.18
CA GLY A 357 -21.01 5.63 -1.03
C GLY A 357 -19.74 4.82 -0.78
N MET A 358 -19.06 4.36 -1.83
CA MET A 358 -17.76 3.68 -1.70
C MET A 358 -16.69 4.59 -1.09
N GLN A 359 -16.68 5.88 -1.43
CA GLN A 359 -15.79 6.87 -0.81
C GLN A 359 -16.13 7.09 0.67
N HIS A 360 -17.41 7.28 1.01
CA HIS A 360 -17.83 7.42 2.41
C HIS A 360 -17.49 6.19 3.25
N TYR A 361 -17.71 4.98 2.72
CA TYR A 361 -17.23 3.74 3.33
C TYR A 361 -15.72 3.81 3.59
N ALA A 362 -14.94 4.11 2.55
CA ALA A 362 -13.49 4.15 2.67
C ALA A 362 -13.01 5.17 3.69
N ASP A 363 -13.63 6.36 3.76
CA ASP A 363 -13.27 7.40 4.73
C ASP A 363 -13.49 6.93 6.17
N ALA A 364 -14.65 6.31 6.45
CA ALA A 364 -14.95 5.74 7.76
C ALA A 364 -13.95 4.63 8.15
N TYR A 365 -13.60 3.76 7.20
CA TYR A 365 -12.60 2.71 7.40
C TYR A 365 -11.20 3.29 7.63
N VAL A 366 -10.75 4.26 6.82
CA VAL A 366 -9.44 4.92 6.98
C VAL A 366 -9.34 5.58 8.35
N GLU A 367 -10.37 6.32 8.78
CA GLU A 367 -10.39 6.94 10.10
C GLU A 367 -10.28 5.90 11.22
N LYS A 368 -11.08 4.83 11.14
CA LYS A 368 -11.06 3.75 12.13
C LYS A 368 -9.70 3.06 12.17
N LEU A 369 -9.16 2.70 11.00
CA LEU A 369 -7.91 1.97 10.88
C LEU A 369 -6.72 2.79 11.38
N ARG A 370 -6.64 4.09 11.06
CA ARG A 370 -5.59 4.97 11.60
C ARG A 370 -5.62 5.01 13.13
N LYS A 371 -6.81 5.02 13.74
CA LYS A 371 -6.96 4.97 15.20
C LYS A 371 -6.50 3.62 15.77
N VAL A 372 -6.93 2.51 15.17
CA VAL A 372 -6.63 1.14 15.65
C VAL A 372 -5.15 0.80 15.49
N LEU A 373 -4.56 1.16 14.35
CA LEU A 373 -3.16 0.85 14.03
C LEU A 373 -2.17 1.88 14.60
N HIS A 374 -2.68 2.94 15.26
CA HIS A 374 -1.88 4.05 15.73
C HIS A 374 -1.04 4.68 14.61
N GLU A 375 -1.73 5.03 13.52
CA GLU A 375 -1.20 5.64 12.31
C GLU A 375 -1.87 7.00 12.01
N PRO A 376 -1.88 7.94 12.96
CA PRO A 376 -2.43 9.27 12.72
C PRO A 376 -1.70 10.00 11.59
N VAL A 377 -2.37 10.98 11.00
CA VAL A 377 -1.81 11.96 10.07
C VAL A 377 -2.11 13.35 10.57
N GLY A 378 -1.27 14.31 10.22
CA GLY A 378 -1.51 15.72 10.49
C GLY A 378 -2.06 16.46 9.27
N ASN A 379 -1.89 17.78 9.28
CA ASN A 379 -2.43 18.68 8.25
C ASN A 379 -1.38 19.10 7.22
N SER A 380 -0.09 19.03 7.55
CA SER A 380 0.99 19.39 6.63
C SER A 380 1.52 18.19 5.86
N VAL A 381 2.20 18.46 4.74
CA VAL A 381 2.84 17.42 3.90
C VAL A 381 3.79 16.55 4.73
N THR A 382 4.49 17.13 5.69
CA THR A 382 5.47 16.44 6.54
C THR A 382 4.86 15.45 7.54
N SER A 383 3.55 15.58 7.80
CA SER A 383 2.79 14.71 8.70
C SER A 383 1.84 13.75 7.95
N ILE A 384 2.01 13.62 6.63
CA ILE A 384 1.27 12.69 5.75
C ILE A 384 2.25 11.65 5.18
N PRO A 385 2.21 10.39 5.65
CA PRO A 385 3.13 9.33 5.25
C PRO A 385 3.09 9.10 3.72
N ARG A 386 4.26 9.05 3.08
CA ARG A 386 4.37 8.74 1.64
C ARG A 386 5.72 8.10 1.29
N THR A 387 5.73 7.35 0.20
CA THR A 387 6.95 6.78 -0.39
C THR A 387 7.77 7.84 -1.13
N GLN A 388 8.94 7.45 -1.63
CA GLN A 388 9.74 8.26 -2.55
C GLN A 388 10.56 7.37 -3.48
N TYR A 389 10.96 7.93 -4.62
CA TYR A 389 11.83 7.27 -5.58
C TYR A 389 12.72 8.32 -6.27
N ARG A 390 13.51 9.08 -5.51
CA ARG A 390 14.23 10.25 -6.05
C ARG A 390 15.63 9.96 -6.58
N GLU A 391 16.29 8.89 -6.15
CA GLU A 391 17.68 8.62 -6.56
C GLU A 391 17.99 7.15 -6.90
N PRO A 392 17.18 6.48 -7.75
CA PRO A 392 17.38 5.08 -8.12
C PRO A 392 18.75 4.74 -8.73
N ASP A 393 19.47 5.71 -9.30
CA ASP A 393 20.84 5.48 -9.79
C ASP A 393 21.85 5.18 -8.65
N ASN A 394 21.53 5.59 -7.42
CA ASN A 394 22.35 5.36 -6.22
C ASN A 394 21.87 4.15 -5.41
N TYR A 395 20.56 4.06 -5.16
CA TYR A 395 19.94 2.94 -4.45
C TYR A 395 18.42 2.92 -4.70
N ASP A 396 17.79 1.76 -4.54
CA ASP A 396 16.35 1.61 -4.58
C ASP A 396 15.75 1.77 -3.16
N TRP A 397 14.81 2.71 -3.02
CA TRP A 397 14.20 3.02 -1.73
C TRP A 397 13.34 1.88 -1.19
N GLU A 398 12.58 1.21 -2.04
CA GLU A 398 11.71 0.11 -1.62
C GLU A 398 12.51 -1.17 -1.37
N GLU A 399 13.53 -1.44 -2.19
CA GLU A 399 14.45 -2.56 -1.94
C GLU A 399 15.16 -2.39 -0.59
N ARG A 400 15.65 -1.20 -0.28
CA ARG A 400 16.26 -0.92 1.02
C ARG A 400 15.28 -1.12 2.18
N HIS A 401 14.03 -0.69 2.02
CA HIS A 401 12.97 -0.93 3.00
C HIS A 401 12.71 -2.41 3.23
N ARG A 402 12.66 -3.18 2.13
CA ARG A 402 12.55 -4.62 2.17
C ARG A 402 13.74 -5.26 2.90
N ASP A 403 14.96 -4.81 2.63
CA ASP A 403 16.17 -5.32 3.28
C ASP A 403 16.18 -5.06 4.78
N ILE A 404 15.74 -3.87 5.23
CA ILE A 404 15.62 -3.57 6.67
C ILE A 404 14.63 -4.53 7.34
N ILE A 405 13.44 -4.74 6.76
CA ILE A 405 12.46 -5.68 7.31
C ILE A 405 13.03 -7.10 7.39
N LEU A 406 13.74 -7.55 6.36
CA LEU A 406 14.36 -8.87 6.35
C LEU A 406 15.47 -9.01 7.39
N LEU A 407 16.31 -8.00 7.56
CA LEU A 407 17.35 -7.98 8.61
C LEU A 407 16.73 -7.97 10.02
N ASN A 408 15.66 -7.22 10.23
CA ASN A 408 14.94 -7.16 11.51
C ASN A 408 14.39 -8.52 11.94
N ARG A 409 13.89 -9.31 10.99
CA ARG A 409 13.42 -10.68 11.24
C ARG A 409 14.55 -11.66 11.59
N GLN A 410 15.79 -11.34 11.23
CA GLN A 410 16.95 -12.20 11.44
C GLN A 410 17.74 -11.85 12.70
N GLU A 411 17.87 -10.56 13.00
CA GLU A 411 18.73 -10.07 14.07
C GLU A 411 18.13 -8.81 14.72
N ASN A 412 18.14 -8.78 16.05
CA ASN A 412 17.78 -7.62 16.83
C ASN A 412 18.96 -6.64 16.97
N PRO A 413 18.87 -5.41 16.42
CA PRO A 413 19.90 -4.40 16.64
C PRO A 413 19.79 -3.82 18.06
N GLU A 414 20.92 -3.45 18.64
CA GLU A 414 20.97 -2.75 19.93
C GLU A 414 20.57 -1.27 19.76
N ILE A 415 20.95 -0.70 18.62
CA ILE A 415 20.72 0.71 18.29
C ILE A 415 20.24 0.82 16.84
N VAL A 416 19.25 1.67 16.59
CA VAL A 416 18.82 2.02 15.23
C VAL A 416 18.95 3.53 15.01
N PHE A 417 19.36 3.93 13.81
CA PHE A 417 19.57 5.34 13.48
C PHE A 417 18.74 5.77 12.26
N PHE A 418 17.60 6.41 12.51
CA PHE A 418 16.81 7.07 11.48
C PHE A 418 17.45 8.40 11.10
N ALA A 419 17.90 8.50 9.86
CA ALA A 419 18.50 9.72 9.33
C ALA A 419 18.37 9.78 7.80
N ASN A 420 19.05 10.74 7.21
CA ASN A 420 19.04 11.03 5.77
C ASN A 420 20.35 10.59 5.10
N SER A 421 20.63 11.14 3.91
CA SER A 421 21.82 10.88 3.09
C SER A 421 23.14 11.00 3.86
N ILE A 422 23.21 11.85 4.90
CA ILE A 422 24.42 12.03 5.72
C ILE A 422 24.82 10.73 6.44
N ILE A 423 23.87 9.96 6.97
CA ILE A 423 24.17 8.69 7.65
C ILE A 423 24.09 7.52 6.67
N HIS A 424 23.21 7.61 5.67
CA HIS A 424 23.01 6.58 4.66
C HIS A 424 24.29 6.25 3.87
N PHE A 425 25.10 7.26 3.53
CA PHE A 425 26.35 7.08 2.79
C PHE A 425 27.58 6.83 3.67
N TRP A 426 27.40 6.67 4.99
CA TRP A 426 28.51 6.38 5.90
C TRP A 426 28.95 4.91 5.78
N GLY A 427 28.02 3.97 5.90
CA GLY A 427 28.27 2.53 5.89
C GLY A 427 27.18 1.75 6.62
N GLY A 428 27.49 0.54 7.06
CA GLY A 428 26.56 -0.30 7.83
C GLY A 428 25.54 -1.06 6.99
N LEU A 429 24.74 -1.89 7.66
CA LEU A 429 23.71 -2.71 7.03
C LEU A 429 22.33 -2.01 7.06
N PRO A 430 21.51 -2.11 5.99
CA PRO A 430 21.84 -2.70 4.68
C PRO A 430 22.90 -1.89 3.94
N GLN A 431 23.79 -2.58 3.21
CA GLN A 431 24.87 -1.93 2.47
C GLN A 431 24.30 -1.12 1.29
N THR A 432 24.96 -0.01 0.97
CA THR A 432 24.61 0.88 -0.13
C THR A 432 25.77 0.97 -1.10
N LYS A 433 25.56 1.29 -2.38
CA LYS A 433 26.66 1.38 -3.36
C LYS A 433 27.71 2.44 -2.97
N LYS A 434 27.25 3.58 -2.44
CA LYS A 434 28.11 4.68 -2.00
C LYS A 434 28.35 4.59 -0.50
N ARG A 435 29.61 4.36 -0.10
CA ARG A 435 30.06 4.31 1.29
C ARG A 435 31.36 5.08 1.39
N VAL A 436 31.37 6.19 2.12
CA VAL A 436 32.49 7.15 2.11
C VAL A 436 33.57 6.76 3.11
N GLU A 437 33.18 6.38 4.34
CA GLU A 437 34.10 6.10 5.44
C GLU A 437 33.64 4.82 6.20
N GLU A 438 33.43 3.74 5.43
CA GLU A 438 32.82 2.48 5.90
C GLU A 438 33.60 1.80 7.02
N GLU A 439 34.93 1.90 7.02
CA GLU A 439 35.81 1.33 8.04
C GLU A 439 35.45 1.89 9.42
N SER A 440 35.21 3.20 9.51
CA SER A 440 34.83 3.84 10.77
C SER A 440 33.46 3.37 11.29
N TRP A 441 32.52 3.00 10.42
CA TRP A 441 31.28 2.36 10.84
C TRP A 441 31.54 0.94 11.35
N SER A 442 32.31 0.17 10.57
CA SER A 442 32.58 -1.24 10.81
C SER A 442 33.36 -1.48 12.10
N ASP A 443 34.31 -0.61 12.42
CA ASP A 443 35.18 -0.74 13.59
C ASP A 443 34.53 -0.26 14.89
N TYR A 444 33.52 0.62 14.81
CA TYR A 444 32.99 1.32 15.99
C TYR A 444 31.49 1.13 16.20
N PHE A 445 30.68 1.19 15.14
CA PHE A 445 29.22 1.13 15.27
C PHE A 445 28.65 -0.28 15.10
N THR A 446 29.23 -1.08 14.19
CA THR A 446 28.85 -2.50 14.06
C THR A 446 29.05 -3.28 15.37
N PRO A 447 30.18 -3.16 16.11
CA PRO A 447 30.36 -3.85 17.39
C PRO A 447 29.41 -3.38 18.50
N MET A 448 28.85 -2.17 18.36
CA MET A 448 27.83 -1.63 19.27
C MET A 448 26.41 -2.07 18.89
N GLY A 449 26.25 -2.86 17.82
CA GLY A 449 24.94 -3.31 17.33
C GLY A 449 24.12 -2.19 16.68
N VAL A 450 24.75 -1.18 16.09
CA VAL A 450 24.07 -0.10 15.36
C VAL A 450 23.66 -0.57 13.98
N ARG A 451 22.37 -0.46 13.65
CA ARG A 451 21.83 -0.68 12.30
C ARG A 451 21.48 0.63 11.62
N ASN A 452 21.79 0.74 10.33
CA ASN A 452 21.63 1.96 9.56
C ASN A 452 20.21 2.04 8.95
N PHE A 453 19.34 2.82 9.61
CA PHE A 453 17.97 3.09 9.14
C PHE A 453 17.88 4.39 8.33
N ALA A 454 19.02 4.91 7.85
CA ALA A 454 19.09 6.12 7.08
C ALA A 454 18.96 5.86 5.58
N TYR A 455 18.34 6.82 4.90
CA TYR A 455 18.00 6.76 3.47
C TYR A 455 18.40 8.07 2.82
N GLY A 456 18.96 8.01 1.62
CA GLY A 456 19.22 9.22 0.85
C GLY A 456 17.90 9.89 0.43
N TRP A 457 17.87 11.23 0.38
CA TRP A 457 16.68 12.04 0.11
C TRP A 457 15.48 11.91 1.06
N ASP A 458 15.53 11.05 2.08
CA ASP A 458 14.42 10.90 3.01
C ASP A 458 14.07 12.24 3.67
N ARG A 459 12.77 12.53 3.64
CA ARG A 459 12.12 13.62 4.36
C ARG A 459 11.36 13.07 5.57
N VAL A 460 10.88 13.94 6.46
CA VAL A 460 10.16 13.54 7.67
C VAL A 460 9.00 12.58 7.35
N GLU A 461 8.21 12.90 6.33
CA GLU A 461 7.05 12.08 5.93
C GLU A 461 7.41 10.73 5.31
N ASN A 462 8.63 10.58 4.78
CA ASN A 462 9.12 9.31 4.27
C ASN A 462 9.47 8.36 5.43
N VAL A 463 10.12 8.88 6.47
CA VAL A 463 10.38 8.11 7.69
C VAL A 463 9.09 7.75 8.41
N LEU A 464 8.12 8.67 8.43
CA LEU A 464 6.79 8.41 8.99
C LEU A 464 6.11 7.23 8.28
N TRP A 465 6.19 7.16 6.94
CA TRP A 465 5.72 6.00 6.19
C TRP A 465 6.46 4.73 6.62
N ARG A 466 7.79 4.75 6.66
CA ARG A 466 8.59 3.55 7.00
C ARG A 466 8.25 2.96 8.37
N ILE A 467 8.03 3.81 9.39
CA ILE A 467 7.66 3.30 10.72
C ILE A 467 6.23 2.74 10.75
N TYR A 468 5.31 3.26 9.92
CA TYR A 468 3.96 2.69 9.77
C TYR A 468 4.01 1.35 9.02
N HIS A 469 4.99 1.18 8.13
CA HIS A 469 5.12 0.04 7.23
C HIS A 469 6.19 -0.97 7.67
N GLY A 470 6.40 -1.11 8.98
CA GLY A 470 7.04 -2.30 9.57
C GLY A 470 8.53 -2.22 9.85
N GLU A 471 9.21 -1.09 9.64
CA GLU A 471 10.64 -1.01 9.98
C GLU A 471 10.93 -1.11 11.48
N LEU A 472 9.95 -0.85 12.35
CA LEU A 472 10.10 -1.01 13.80
C LEU A 472 9.44 -2.30 14.32
N GLU A 473 9.07 -3.23 13.45
CA GLU A 473 8.55 -4.54 13.83
C GLU A 473 9.68 -5.56 13.97
N ASP A 474 9.40 -6.64 14.71
CA ASP A 474 10.32 -7.78 14.95
C ASP A 474 11.63 -7.43 15.70
N ILE A 475 11.81 -6.18 16.12
CA ILE A 475 12.97 -5.69 16.87
C ILE A 475 12.58 -4.96 18.16
N LYS A 476 13.53 -4.87 19.08
CA LYS A 476 13.48 -4.19 20.37
C LYS A 476 14.84 -3.51 20.65
N PRO A 477 15.20 -2.47 19.90
CA PRO A 477 16.44 -1.73 20.16
C PRO A 477 16.40 -1.06 21.53
N LYS A 478 17.57 -0.93 22.16
CA LYS A 478 17.71 -0.17 23.40
C LYS A 478 17.68 1.32 23.16
N LYS A 479 18.30 1.78 22.07
CA LYS A 479 18.37 3.20 21.68
C LYS A 479 17.89 3.42 20.25
N ILE A 480 17.15 4.51 20.03
CA ILE A 480 16.69 4.97 18.71
C ILE A 480 17.15 6.40 18.52
N LEU A 481 18.04 6.63 17.56
CA LEU A 481 18.47 7.98 17.18
C LEU A 481 17.64 8.46 16.00
N VAL A 482 17.20 9.72 16.06
CA VAL A 482 16.43 10.37 14.98
C VAL A 482 17.08 11.69 14.59
N MET A 483 17.57 11.78 13.35
CA MET A 483 18.18 12.98 12.75
C MET A 483 17.62 13.21 11.34
N ILE A 484 16.40 13.73 11.24
CA ILE A 484 15.67 13.91 9.99
C ILE A 484 15.08 15.31 9.87
N GLY A 485 14.98 15.84 8.64
CA GLY A 485 14.41 17.17 8.36
C GLY A 485 15.27 18.06 7.46
N THR A 486 16.56 17.75 7.27
CA THR A 486 17.45 18.56 6.39
C THR A 486 16.94 18.64 4.94
N ASN A 487 16.31 17.56 4.44
CA ASN A 487 15.74 17.52 3.10
C ASN A 487 14.39 18.25 3.00
N ASN A 488 13.76 18.60 4.11
CA ASN A 488 12.54 19.41 4.12
C ASN A 488 12.83 20.92 4.08
N LEU A 489 14.04 21.35 4.43
CA LEU A 489 14.40 22.77 4.58
C LEU A 489 14.05 23.61 3.34
N HIS A 490 14.25 23.10 2.13
CA HIS A 490 14.01 23.87 0.91
C HIS A 490 12.55 23.83 0.43
N LEU A 491 11.69 23.04 1.08
CA LEU A 491 10.31 22.78 0.65
C LEU A 491 9.26 23.19 1.67
N ASN A 492 9.59 23.08 2.95
CA ASN A 492 8.65 23.26 4.05
C ASN A 492 9.10 24.38 4.98
N THR A 493 8.13 24.97 5.66
CA THR A 493 8.35 25.93 6.74
C THR A 493 8.76 25.21 8.03
N ASP A 494 9.37 25.93 8.98
CA ASP A 494 9.74 25.35 10.27
C ASP A 494 8.55 24.76 11.05
N PRO A 495 7.35 25.40 11.11
CA PRO A 495 6.20 24.82 11.79
C PRO A 495 5.74 23.50 11.17
N GLU A 496 5.75 23.37 9.85
CA GLU A 496 5.43 22.11 9.17
C GLU A 496 6.45 21.04 9.57
N ILE A 497 7.75 21.32 9.47
CA ILE A 497 8.81 20.36 9.86
C ILE A 497 8.62 19.90 11.32
N LEU A 498 8.33 20.81 12.24
CA LEU A 498 8.09 20.50 13.66
C LEU A 498 6.84 19.66 13.88
N GLU A 499 5.76 19.88 13.12
CA GLU A 499 4.54 19.07 13.16
C GLU A 499 4.83 17.61 12.74
N GLY A 500 5.51 17.43 11.60
CA GLY A 500 5.90 16.10 11.14
C GLY A 500 6.82 15.39 12.13
N LEU A 501 7.77 16.13 12.72
CA LEU A 501 8.69 15.59 13.72
C LEU A 501 7.99 15.18 15.02
N ASP A 502 7.04 15.98 15.52
CA ASP A 502 6.22 15.63 16.68
C ASP A 502 5.48 14.30 16.44
N LEU A 503 4.84 14.19 15.27
CA LEU A 503 4.10 12.99 14.89
C LEU A 503 5.02 11.77 14.75
N LEU A 504 6.18 11.93 14.12
CA LEU A 504 7.17 10.87 13.95
C LEU A 504 7.66 10.34 15.31
N ILE A 505 8.08 11.21 16.22
CA ILE A 505 8.59 10.78 17.53
C ILE A 505 7.49 10.09 18.34
N ARG A 506 6.25 10.59 18.32
CA ARG A 506 5.11 9.90 18.95
C ARG A 506 4.87 8.52 18.32
N GLY A 507 4.94 8.42 17.00
CA GLY A 507 4.82 7.16 16.26
C GLY A 507 5.88 6.14 16.65
N ILE A 508 7.12 6.58 16.87
CA ILE A 508 8.22 5.74 17.38
C ILE A 508 7.94 5.30 18.82
N LYS A 509 7.53 6.22 19.73
CA LYS A 509 7.23 5.89 21.14
C LYS A 509 6.15 4.82 21.28
N ILE A 510 5.13 4.85 20.42
CA ILE A 510 4.06 3.85 20.43
C ILE A 510 4.59 2.47 20.02
N ARG A 511 5.46 2.42 19.01
CA ARG A 511 6.00 1.16 18.46
C ARG A 511 7.13 0.58 19.30
N GLN A 512 7.91 1.44 19.96
CA GLN A 512 9.10 1.08 20.72
C GLN A 512 9.07 1.74 22.12
N PRO A 513 8.08 1.38 22.97
CA PRO A 513 7.86 2.06 24.26
C PRO A 513 8.97 1.84 25.29
N ALA A 514 9.82 0.84 25.09
CA ALA A 514 10.94 0.51 25.98
C ALA A 514 12.28 1.13 25.52
N ALA A 515 12.35 1.68 24.31
CA ALA A 515 13.58 2.23 23.76
C ALA A 515 13.82 3.66 24.27
N GLU A 516 15.07 3.97 24.57
CA GLU A 516 15.54 5.34 24.75
C GLU A 516 15.56 6.04 23.39
N ILE A 517 14.82 7.13 23.25
CA ILE A 517 14.79 7.92 22.00
C ILE A 517 15.69 9.14 22.19
N ILE A 518 16.65 9.28 21.28
CA ILE A 518 17.56 10.42 21.23
C ILE A 518 17.22 11.24 19.98
N PHE A 519 16.68 12.43 20.21
CA PHE A 519 16.34 13.38 19.17
C PHE A 519 17.57 14.24 18.85
N MET A 520 18.17 13.99 17.70
CA MET A 520 19.37 14.69 17.26
C MET A 520 19.01 15.98 16.53
N GLY A 521 19.67 17.09 16.89
CA GLY A 521 19.61 18.33 16.11
C GLY A 521 20.17 18.15 14.70
N LEU A 522 19.63 18.89 13.73
CA LEU A 522 20.07 18.88 12.34
C LEU A 522 21.50 19.42 12.23
N LEU A 523 22.34 18.73 11.46
CA LEU A 523 23.72 19.19 11.22
C LEU A 523 23.74 20.42 10.31
N PRO A 524 24.71 21.34 10.51
CA PRO A 524 24.90 22.49 9.64
C PRO A 524 25.06 22.12 8.17
N ARG A 525 24.51 22.96 7.30
CA ARG A 525 24.58 22.84 5.85
C ARG A 525 24.86 24.22 5.27
N ARG A 526 25.68 24.29 4.22
CA ARG A 526 26.00 25.52 3.49
C ARG A 526 24.72 26.30 3.16
N GLU A 527 24.73 27.60 3.44
CA GLU A 527 23.61 28.56 3.23
C GLU A 527 22.37 28.34 4.10
N TYR A 528 22.32 27.30 4.93
CA TYR A 528 21.19 27.02 5.83
C TYR A 528 21.58 27.15 7.32
N GLU A 529 22.80 27.59 7.65
CA GLU A 529 23.32 27.53 9.02
C GLU A 529 22.44 28.29 10.03
N GLU A 530 22.03 29.52 9.70
CA GLU A 530 21.17 30.35 10.57
C GLU A 530 19.79 29.71 10.77
N ARG A 531 19.19 29.22 9.69
CA ARG A 531 17.88 28.57 9.77
C ARG A 531 17.94 27.29 10.58
N ILE A 532 18.98 26.48 10.37
CA ILE A 532 19.20 25.24 11.12
C ILE A 532 19.42 25.53 12.60
N PHE A 533 20.19 26.57 12.93
CA PHE A 533 20.38 27.00 14.33
C PHE A 533 19.02 27.32 14.98
N ASN A 534 18.21 28.19 14.37
CA ASN A 534 16.90 28.57 14.89
C ASN A 534 15.92 27.39 14.96
N LEU A 535 15.98 26.47 13.99
CA LEU A 535 15.13 25.28 13.99
C LEU A 535 15.56 24.28 15.08
N ASN A 536 16.85 24.12 15.32
CA ASN A 536 17.38 23.24 16.36
C ASN A 536 16.98 23.70 17.77
N GLU A 537 16.89 25.01 18.03
CA GLU A 537 16.32 25.52 19.29
C GLU A 537 14.87 25.05 19.48
N LYS A 538 14.06 25.08 18.40
CA LYS A 538 12.67 24.60 18.43
C LYS A 538 12.59 23.08 18.56
N ILE A 539 13.50 22.33 17.92
CA ILE A 539 13.59 20.87 18.06
C ILE A 539 13.95 20.50 19.50
N ALA A 540 14.87 21.21 20.15
CA ALA A 540 15.22 20.98 21.55
C ALA A 540 14.02 21.20 22.48
N ILE A 541 13.23 22.26 22.25
CA ILE A 541 11.97 22.51 22.98
C ILE A 541 10.97 21.37 22.73
N LEU A 542 10.83 20.93 21.47
CA LEU A 542 9.93 19.83 21.11
C LEU A 542 10.35 18.51 21.78
N ALA A 543 11.65 18.20 21.83
CA ALA A 543 12.18 17.03 22.53
C ALA A 543 11.83 17.07 24.03
N GLY A 544 11.98 18.22 24.68
CA GLY A 544 11.55 18.44 26.06
C GLY A 544 10.05 18.21 26.26
N ASN A 545 9.20 18.75 25.37
CA ASN A 545 7.75 18.56 25.42
C ASN A 545 7.33 17.09 25.21
N LEU A 546 8.10 16.33 24.42
CA LEU A 546 7.89 14.92 24.16
C LEU A 546 8.54 14.00 25.20
N ASN A 547 9.29 14.55 26.15
CA ASN A 547 10.06 13.82 27.16
C ASN A 547 10.98 12.79 26.51
N VAL A 548 11.85 13.27 25.60
CA VAL A 548 12.93 12.51 24.95
C VAL A 548 14.22 13.31 25.01
N ASP A 549 15.37 12.63 24.99
CA ASP A 549 16.66 13.29 25.12
C ASP A 549 17.01 14.05 23.84
N TYR A 550 17.53 15.26 23.98
CA TYR A 550 18.03 16.06 22.87
C TYR A 550 19.55 16.08 22.87
N GLN A 551 20.15 15.82 21.71
CA GLN A 551 21.60 15.89 21.53
C GLN A 551 21.93 16.67 20.26
N TYR A 552 23.03 17.42 20.28
CA TYR A 552 23.50 18.16 19.12
C TYR A 552 25.02 18.07 19.01
N ILE A 553 25.49 17.60 17.85
CA ILE A 553 26.92 17.41 17.56
C ILE A 553 27.42 18.35 16.45
N GLY A 554 26.56 19.23 15.93
CA GLY A 554 26.86 20.00 14.72
C GLY A 554 27.97 21.05 14.89
N ASP A 555 28.30 21.44 16.12
CA ASP A 555 29.37 22.42 16.39
C ASP A 555 30.74 21.97 15.89
N ILE A 556 30.99 20.67 15.77
CA ILE A 556 32.26 20.12 15.22
C ILE A 556 32.49 20.51 13.75
N PHE A 557 31.41 20.90 13.06
CA PHE A 557 31.40 21.30 11.65
C PHE A 557 31.44 22.82 11.45
N LEU A 558 31.45 23.61 12.52
CA LEU A 558 31.40 25.08 12.44
C LEU A 558 32.74 25.71 12.77
N LYS A 559 33.05 26.82 12.09
CA LYS A 559 34.12 27.74 12.47
C LYS A 559 33.61 28.74 13.52
N GLU A 560 34.52 29.56 14.06
CA GLU A 560 34.17 30.60 15.05
C GLU A 560 33.09 31.58 14.53
N ASN A 561 33.08 31.87 13.23
CA ASN A 561 32.10 32.73 12.58
C ASN A 561 30.74 32.05 12.31
N LYS A 562 30.51 30.85 12.86
CA LYS A 562 29.27 30.05 12.71
C LYS A 562 28.94 29.62 11.27
N LYS A 563 29.90 29.70 10.36
CA LYS A 563 29.82 29.07 9.03
C LYS A 563 30.44 27.68 9.04
N ILE A 564 30.00 26.83 8.12
CA ILE A 564 30.56 25.48 8.00
C ILE A 564 32.05 25.51 7.69
N ASP A 565 32.78 24.53 8.21
CA ASP A 565 34.13 24.24 7.75
C ASP A 565 34.09 23.40 6.48
N GLU A 566 34.17 24.09 5.34
CA GLU A 566 34.15 23.50 3.99
C GLU A 566 35.15 22.35 3.80
N HIS A 567 36.25 22.31 4.56
CA HIS A 567 37.22 21.21 4.51
C HIS A 567 36.68 19.88 5.03
N LEU A 568 35.55 19.87 5.75
CA LEU A 568 34.92 18.67 6.30
C LEU A 568 33.81 18.10 5.41
N PHE A 569 33.48 18.75 4.29
CA PHE A 569 32.38 18.36 3.42
C PHE A 569 32.86 18.08 1.99
N SER A 570 32.09 17.28 1.25
CA SER A 570 32.29 17.13 -0.21
C SER A 570 31.54 18.18 -1.02
N ASP A 571 30.39 18.64 -0.52
CA ASP A 571 29.46 19.53 -1.25
C ASP A 571 28.80 20.60 -0.37
N GLY A 572 29.23 20.73 0.90
CA GLY A 572 28.63 21.61 1.90
C GLY A 572 27.40 21.02 2.62
N LEU A 573 27.08 19.74 2.39
CA LEU A 573 26.05 18.98 3.12
C LEU A 573 26.58 17.63 3.61
N HIS A 574 27.23 16.86 2.74
CA HIS A 574 27.71 15.52 3.05
C HIS A 574 29.14 15.59 3.60
N PRO A 575 29.41 15.04 4.80
CA PRO A 575 30.77 14.94 5.32
C PRO A 575 31.67 14.15 4.37
N ASN A 576 32.92 14.58 4.25
CA ASN A 576 33.98 13.76 3.66
C ASN A 576 34.58 12.83 4.74
N ALA A 577 35.62 12.04 4.39
CA ALA A 577 36.28 11.13 5.33
C ALA A 577 36.67 11.81 6.67
N THR A 578 37.35 12.96 6.60
CA THR A 578 37.72 13.74 7.80
C THR A 578 36.50 14.21 8.60
N GLY A 579 35.44 14.64 7.91
CA GLY A 579 34.18 15.03 8.54
C GLY A 579 33.51 13.86 9.27
N TYR A 580 33.46 12.67 8.65
CA TYR A 580 32.92 11.46 9.28
C TYR A 580 33.73 11.03 10.51
N ILE A 581 35.06 11.08 10.45
CA ILE A 581 35.93 10.76 11.59
C ILE A 581 35.61 11.66 12.79
N LYS A 582 35.47 12.97 12.57
CA LYS A 582 35.04 13.90 13.63
C LYS A 582 33.63 13.59 14.14
N MET A 583 32.70 13.29 13.24
CA MET A 583 31.32 12.96 13.60
C MET A 583 31.24 11.69 14.45
N ARG A 584 32.06 10.67 14.15
CA ARG A 584 32.17 9.45 14.96
C ARG A 584 32.60 9.78 16.37
N GLU A 585 33.65 10.58 16.53
CA GLU A 585 34.18 10.95 17.85
C GLU A 585 33.13 11.68 18.71
N ALA A 586 32.30 12.51 18.08
CA ALA A 586 31.19 13.18 18.75
C ALA A 586 29.99 12.26 19.06
N LEU A 587 29.73 11.24 18.23
CA LEU A 587 28.62 10.29 18.43
C LEU A 587 28.94 9.20 19.46
N LEU A 588 30.20 8.75 19.56
CA LEU A 588 30.57 7.65 20.44
C LEU A 588 30.13 7.81 21.92
N PRO A 589 30.25 8.99 22.55
CA PRO A 589 29.78 9.20 23.92
C PRO A 589 28.25 9.11 24.08
N ILE A 590 27.49 9.41 23.03
CA ILE A 590 26.01 9.36 23.03
C ILE A 590 25.53 7.90 22.89
N LEU A 591 26.25 7.11 22.10
CA LEU A 591 25.88 5.72 21.82
C LEU A 591 26.26 4.77 22.97
N LYS A 592 27.36 5.02 23.68
CA LYS A 592 27.78 4.27 24.88
C LYS A 592 26.76 4.40 26.01
#